data_AF-A0A420F0L2-F1
#
_entry.id   AF-A0A420F0L2-F1
#
_cell.length_a   1.000
_cell.length_b   1.000
_cell.length_c   1.000
_cell.angle_alpha   90.00
_cell.angle_beta   90.00
_cell.angle_gamma   90.00
#
_symmetry.space_group_name_H-M   'P 1'
#
loop_
_entity.id
_entity.type
_entity.pdbx_description
1 polymer ?
#
loop_
_entity_poly.entity_id
_entity_poly.type
_entity_poly.pdbx_seq_one_letter_code
_entity_poly.pdbx_strand_id
1 'polypeptide(L)'
;MPPTTVVNLKGHRDDPAYADVVYVGRAMYRGGWRLPASPLSSPYRPGPDGTREEVVARYRAYLLGRPDLLALLPGLRGRRLGCWCVPERCHAEVIAELADALPSTAG
;
A
#
# COMPACT_ATOMS: atom_id res chain seq x y z
N MET A 1 -8.43 16.64 6.82
CA MET A 1 -7.34 15.65 6.99
C MET A 1 -6.37 15.81 5.83
N PRO A 2 -5.06 15.58 6.01
CA PRO A 2 -4.13 15.51 4.89
C PRO A 2 -4.52 14.34 3.96
N PRO A 3 -4.13 14.36 2.68
CA PRO A 3 -4.34 13.24 1.77
C PRO A 3 -3.54 12.02 2.22
N THR A 4 -4.05 10.83 1.91
CA THR A 4 -3.27 9.60 2.04
C THR A 4 -2.16 9.62 0.99
N THR A 5 -0.91 9.41 1.40
CA THR A 5 0.25 9.52 0.51
C THR A 5 1.01 8.22 0.42
N VAL A 6 1.82 8.04 -0.63
CA VAL A 6 2.68 6.86 -0.80
C VAL A 6 4.14 7.30 -0.82
N VAL A 7 4.98 6.62 -0.06
CA VAL A 7 6.42 6.91 0.05
C VAL A 7 7.27 5.68 -0.23
N ASN A 8 8.46 5.89 -0.78
CA ASN A 8 9.46 4.85 -0.97
C ASN A 8 10.18 4.57 0.37
N LEU A 9 10.30 3.29 0.74
CA LEU A 9 11.01 2.85 1.96
C LEU A 9 12.50 2.53 1.75
N LYS A 10 12.99 2.55 0.50
CA LYS A 10 14.39 2.24 0.19
C LYS A 10 15.31 3.26 0.88
N GLY A 11 16.24 2.78 1.69
CA GLY A 11 17.20 3.63 2.40
C GLY A 11 16.67 4.22 3.72
N HIS A 12 15.39 4.06 4.04
CA HIS A 12 14.75 4.62 5.23
C HIS A 12 14.54 3.58 6.34
N ARG A 13 15.45 2.62 6.45
CA ARG A 13 15.41 1.65 7.56
C ARG A 13 15.83 2.36 8.84
N ASP A 14 15.05 2.19 9.90
CA ASP A 14 15.30 2.80 11.21
C ASP A 14 15.33 4.35 11.18
N ASP A 15 14.78 4.95 10.12
CA ASP A 15 14.71 6.41 9.94
C ASP A 15 13.55 6.97 10.79
N PRO A 16 13.82 7.83 11.79
CA PRO A 16 12.78 8.43 12.62
C PRO A 16 11.73 9.23 11.81
N ALA A 17 12.12 9.79 10.66
CA ALA A 17 11.21 10.52 9.78
C ALA A 17 10.21 9.60 9.04
N TYR A 18 10.36 8.28 9.16
CA TYR A 18 9.49 7.26 8.58
C TYR A 18 8.78 6.42 9.64
N ALA A 19 8.90 6.77 10.92
CA ALA A 19 8.28 6.04 12.03
C ALA A 19 6.74 5.97 11.93
N ASP A 20 6.11 6.93 11.25
CA ASP A 20 4.66 7.01 11.07
C ASP A 20 4.13 6.25 9.83
N VAL A 21 5.03 5.77 8.98
CA VAL A 21 4.71 5.15 7.68
C VAL A 21 4.14 3.74 7.88
N VAL A 22 2.94 3.54 7.34
CA VAL A 22 2.25 2.26 7.38
C VAL A 22 2.71 1.39 6.22
N TYR A 23 3.33 0.26 6.54
CA TYR A 23 3.81 -0.68 5.54
C TYR A 23 2.67 -1.49 4.90
N VAL A 24 2.57 -1.45 3.56
CA VAL A 24 1.48 -2.13 2.80
C VAL A 24 1.99 -3.14 1.77
N GLY A 25 3.28 -3.48 1.79
CA GLY A 25 3.90 -4.37 0.83
C GLY A 25 3.92 -5.85 1.24
N ARG A 26 4.56 -6.67 0.39
CA ARG A 26 4.81 -8.10 0.62
C ARG A 26 5.93 -8.32 1.63
N ALA A 27 5.89 -9.41 2.40
CA ALA A 27 6.90 -9.72 3.41
C ALA A 27 8.35 -9.44 2.96
N MET A 28 9.10 -8.73 3.80
CA MET A 28 10.49 -8.34 3.57
C MET A 28 11.34 -8.65 4.79
N TYR A 29 12.21 -9.65 4.63
CA TYR A 29 13.15 -10.11 5.66
C TYR A 29 14.62 -9.91 5.25
N ARG A 30 14.87 -9.09 4.21
CA ARG A 30 16.20 -8.85 3.65
C ARG A 30 16.69 -7.45 4.00
N GLY A 31 18.01 -7.26 4.01
CA GLY A 31 18.61 -5.95 4.27
C GLY A 31 18.32 -5.40 5.68
N GLY A 32 18.16 -6.30 6.66
CA GLY A 32 17.83 -5.95 8.05
C GLY A 32 16.37 -5.60 8.32
N TRP A 33 15.53 -5.53 7.29
CA TRP A 33 14.08 -5.39 7.47
C TRP A 33 13.49 -6.67 8.05
N ARG A 34 12.48 -6.53 8.92
CA ARG A 34 11.65 -7.62 9.43
C ARG A 34 10.17 -7.24 9.35
N LEU A 35 9.70 -7.05 8.12
CA LEU A 35 8.33 -6.61 7.85
C LEU A 35 7.49 -7.81 7.38
N PRO A 36 6.45 -8.24 8.13
CA PRO A 36 5.51 -9.24 7.64
C PRO A 36 4.72 -8.71 6.45
N ALA A 37 4.12 -9.62 5.67
CA ALA A 37 3.26 -9.22 4.56
C ALA A 37 2.03 -8.48 5.10
N SER A 38 1.71 -7.33 4.50
CA SER A 38 0.45 -6.65 4.77
C SER A 38 -0.72 -7.47 4.20
N PRO A 39 -1.89 -7.50 4.87
CA PRO A 39 -3.13 -8.00 4.28
C PRO A 39 -3.48 -7.31 2.95
N LEU A 40 -3.04 -6.06 2.78
CA LEU A 40 -3.25 -5.26 1.58
C LEU A 40 -2.13 -5.41 0.54
N SER A 41 -1.15 -6.30 0.76
CA SER A 41 -0.10 -6.55 -0.23
C SER A 41 -0.68 -7.07 -1.54
N SER A 42 -0.15 -6.59 -2.68
CA SER A 42 -0.62 -7.08 -3.98
C SER A 42 -0.29 -8.57 -4.16
N PRO A 43 -1.23 -9.41 -4.63
CA PRO A 43 -0.93 -10.79 -4.99
C PRO A 43 -0.21 -10.89 -6.34
N TYR A 44 -0.26 -9.84 -7.17
CA TYR A 44 0.33 -9.78 -8.52
C TYR A 44 1.73 -9.14 -8.54
N ARG A 45 2.56 -9.49 -9.53
CA ARG A 45 3.95 -9.04 -9.69
C ARG A 45 4.17 -8.50 -11.11
N PRO A 46 4.66 -7.26 -11.26
CA PRO A 46 5.11 -6.76 -12.56
C PRO A 46 6.20 -7.68 -13.14
N GLY A 47 6.12 -7.95 -14.45
CA GLY A 47 6.87 -8.99 -15.14
C GLY A 47 6.04 -10.27 -15.25
N PRO A 48 6.06 -11.18 -14.27
CA PRO A 48 5.36 -12.47 -14.36
C PRO A 48 3.85 -12.36 -14.60
N ASP A 49 3.19 -11.36 -14.01
CA ASP A 49 1.73 -11.19 -14.08
C ASP A 49 1.28 -10.09 -15.05
N GLY A 50 2.22 -9.51 -15.81
CA GLY A 50 1.98 -8.43 -16.77
C GLY A 50 2.83 -7.18 -16.52
N THR A 51 2.54 -6.13 -17.28
CA THR A 51 3.12 -4.79 -17.09
C THR A 51 2.70 -4.20 -15.75
N ARG A 52 3.35 -3.11 -15.34
CA ARG A 52 3.07 -2.49 -14.04
C ARG A 52 1.65 -1.92 -13.99
N GLU A 53 1.22 -1.31 -15.09
CA GLU A 53 -0.10 -0.75 -15.29
C GLU A 53 -1.18 -1.83 -15.20
N GLU A 54 -0.97 -2.96 -15.88
CA GLU A 54 -1.87 -4.12 -15.83
C GLU A 54 -1.97 -4.68 -14.41
N VAL A 55 -0.84 -4.85 -13.74
CA VAL A 55 -0.79 -5.38 -12.37
C VAL A 55 -1.49 -4.45 -11.38
N VAL A 56 -1.33 -3.13 -11.52
CA VAL A 56 -2.03 -2.14 -10.67
C VAL A 56 -3.53 -2.13 -10.97
N ALA A 57 -3.94 -2.21 -12.23
CA ALA A 57 -5.35 -2.31 -12.61
C ALA A 57 -5.99 -3.60 -12.06
N ARG A 58 -5.30 -4.75 -12.17
CA ARG A 58 -5.72 -6.02 -11.60
C ARG A 58 -5.83 -5.94 -10.08
N TYR A 59 -4.87 -5.29 -9.42
CA TYR A 59 -4.91 -5.09 -7.98
C TYR A 59 -6.13 -4.26 -7.56
N ARG A 60 -6.47 -3.20 -8.30
CA ARG A 60 -7.69 -2.41 -8.04
C ARG A 60 -8.94 -3.26 -8.11
N ALA A 61 -9.10 -4.06 -9.16
CA ALA A 61 -10.24 -4.97 -9.29
C ALA A 61 -10.29 -5.99 -8.15
N TYR A 62 -9.14 -6.57 -7.79
CA TYR A 62 -9.01 -7.49 -6.66
C TYR A 62 -9.45 -6.85 -5.33
N LEU A 63 -8.97 -5.64 -5.05
CA LEU A 63 -9.28 -4.94 -3.81
C LEU A 63 -10.76 -4.56 -3.73
N LEU A 64 -11.35 -4.05 -4.82
CA LEU A 64 -12.78 -3.72 -4.89
C LEU A 64 -13.69 -4.95 -4.73
N GLY A 65 -13.21 -6.13 -5.13
CA GLY A 65 -13.91 -7.39 -4.94
C GLY A 65 -13.75 -8.01 -3.55
N ARG A 66 -13.07 -7.35 -2.62
CA ARG A 66 -12.74 -7.88 -1.28
C ARG A 66 -13.24 -6.97 -0.15
N PRO A 67 -14.52 -7.10 0.25
CA PRO A 67 -15.10 -6.28 1.32
C PRO A 67 -14.33 -6.33 2.64
N ASP A 68 -13.74 -7.48 2.96
CA ASP A 68 -12.92 -7.69 4.15
C ASP A 68 -11.62 -6.86 4.12
N LEU A 69 -11.02 -6.66 2.94
CA LEU A 69 -9.86 -5.78 2.77
C LEU A 69 -10.27 -4.30 2.69
N LEU A 70 -11.41 -4.00 2.04
CA LEU A 70 -11.94 -2.64 1.97
C LEU A 70 -12.25 -2.07 3.36
N ALA A 71 -12.70 -2.93 4.30
CA ALA A 71 -12.96 -2.54 5.69
C ALA A 71 -11.70 -2.01 6.42
N LEU A 72 -10.49 -2.30 5.93
CA LEU A 72 -9.24 -1.81 6.51
C LEU A 72 -8.91 -0.37 6.05
N LEU A 73 -9.46 0.09 4.92
CA LEU A 73 -9.06 1.35 4.28
C LEU A 73 -9.42 2.61 5.07
N PRO A 74 -10.56 2.72 5.78
CA PRO A 74 -10.87 3.91 6.57
C PRO A 74 -9.78 4.25 7.60
N GLY A 75 -9.11 3.24 8.17
CA GLY A 75 -8.00 3.45 9.12
C GLY A 75 -6.71 3.96 8.49
N LEU A 76 -6.62 4.00 7.16
CA LEU A 76 -5.47 4.50 6.41
C LEU A 76 -5.63 5.93 5.92
N ARG A 77 -6.82 6.53 6.07
CA ARG A 77 -7.09 7.89 5.59
C ARG A 77 -6.12 8.91 6.22
N GLY A 78 -5.46 9.68 5.37
CA GLY A 78 -4.46 10.68 5.74
C GLY A 78 -3.15 10.12 6.27
N ARG A 79 -2.88 8.81 6.11
CA ARG A 79 -1.62 8.18 6.50
C ARG A 79 -0.61 8.19 5.36
N ARG A 80 0.67 7.98 5.70
CA ARG A 80 1.74 7.71 4.73
C ARG A 80 1.86 6.20 4.56
N LEU A 81 1.70 5.70 3.35
CA LEU A 81 1.80 4.29 3.00
C LEU A 81 3.18 3.98 2.41
N GLY A 82 3.84 2.94 2.92
CA GLY A 82 5.20 2.57 2.52
C GLY A 82 5.24 1.39 1.55
N CYS A 83 5.92 1.56 0.41
CA CYS A 83 6.24 0.47 -0.51
C CYS A 83 7.57 0.74 -1.26
N TRP A 84 8.30 -0.31 -1.64
CA TRP A 84 9.53 -0.16 -2.45
C TRP A 84 9.28 0.11 -3.94
N CYS A 85 8.04 -0.02 -4.40
CA CYS A 85 7.70 0.14 -5.82
C CYS A 85 7.80 1.58 -6.32
N VAL A 86 7.59 2.56 -5.44
CA VAL A 86 7.64 3.99 -5.74
C VAL A 86 9.06 4.38 -6.17
N PRO A 87 9.28 5.22 -7.20
CA PRO A 87 8.33 6.12 -7.88
C PRO A 87 7.53 5.50 -9.03
N GLU A 88 7.75 4.23 -9.35
CA GLU A 88 6.95 3.55 -10.37
C GLU A 88 5.56 3.20 -9.81
N ARG A 89 4.56 3.08 -10.70
CA ARG A 89 3.15 2.82 -10.35
C ARG A 89 2.99 1.71 -9.31
N CYS A 90 2.37 2.01 -8.18
CA CYS A 90 2.32 1.09 -7.05
C CYS A 90 0.88 0.72 -6.66
N HIS A 91 0.68 -0.50 -6.16
CA HIS A 91 -0.60 -0.92 -5.58
C HIS A 91 -1.02 -0.03 -4.41
N ALA A 92 -0.05 0.53 -3.68
CA ALA A 92 -0.30 1.45 -2.57
C ALA A 92 -0.96 2.77 -3.02
N GLU A 93 -0.82 3.19 -4.29
CA GLU A 93 -1.55 4.34 -4.83
C GLU A 93 -3.05 4.06 -4.90
N VAL A 94 -3.44 2.83 -5.28
CA VAL A 94 -4.84 2.41 -5.28
C VAL A 94 -5.40 2.38 -3.86
N ILE A 95 -4.62 1.90 -2.89
CA ILE A 95 -5.02 1.91 -1.47
C ILE A 95 -5.27 3.35 -1.00
N ALA A 96 -4.33 4.26 -1.30
CA ALA A 96 -4.43 5.67 -0.91
C ALA A 96 -5.66 6.35 -1.52
N GLU A 97 -5.88 6.16 -2.82
CA GLU A 97 -7.04 6.73 -3.53
C GLU A 97 -8.36 6.24 -2.92
N LEU A 98 -8.50 4.93 -2.68
CA LEU A 98 -9.73 4.36 -2.11
C LEU A 98 -9.92 4.74 -0.64
N ALA A 99 -8.84 4.82 0.14
CA ALA A 99 -8.91 5.29 1.53
C ALA A 99 -9.44 6.73 1.62
N ASP A 100 -9.01 7.60 0.71
CA ASP A 100 -9.50 8.99 0.68
C ASP A 100 -10.92 9.11 0.11
N ALA A 101 -11.31 8.25 -0.83
CA ALA A 101 -12.62 8.31 -1.50
C ALA A 101 -13.78 7.70 -0.68
N LEU A 102 -13.51 6.67 0.11
CA LEU A 102 -14.55 6.04 0.92
C LEU A 102 -14.98 6.98 2.06
N PRO A 103 -16.25 6.98 2.49
CA PRO A 103 -16.64 7.72 3.69
C PRO A 103 -15.90 7.16 4.92
N SER A 104 -15.58 8.01 5.90
CA SER A 104 -15.30 7.51 7.25
C SER A 104 -16.57 6.81 7.73
N THR A 105 -16.52 5.51 7.99
CA THR A 105 -17.52 4.91 8.90
C THR A 105 -17.30 5.56 10.26
N ALA A 106 -18.13 6.56 10.57
CA ALA A 106 -18.30 7.04 11.92
C ALA A 106 -18.87 5.88 12.73
N GLY A 107 -18.05 5.34 13.63
CA GLY A 107 -18.55 4.61 14.80
C GLY A 107 -19.11 5.61 15.80
#